data_AF-A0A3P6ETE1-F1
#
_entry.id   AF-A0A3P6ETE1-F1
#
_cell.length_a   1.000
_cell.length_b   1.000
_cell.length_c   1.000
_cell.angle_alpha   90.00
_cell.angle_beta   90.00
_cell.angle_gamma   90.00
#
_symmetry.space_group_name_H-M   'P 1'
#
loop_
_entity.id
_entity.type
_entity.pdbx_description
1 polymer ?
#
loop_
_entity_poly.entity_id
_entity_poly.type
_entity_poly.pdbx_seq_one_letter_code
_entity_poly.pdbx_strand_id
1 'polypeptide(L)'
;MSEIDLDTCKFRGGPHAFMSFMEKFLDSSSRVEKPCLHKVKLTTVEDDFTRWIDFVATPELEHLDFECKPVVSGTLMPLRLYTCSPKLRHLRLHGVFLGSTSVSLPCLKTMRLENNTYADEACLELLISSCPLLEDFSFVRMPGSCGVNVLRVHSKTLTSLSIETGVHDYDFQNNDRISVKVLINAPRLKYLNLCDFISECKTISNVGSLTKVNLGRYCDNVPDHFFTGISEVRDMKIAGSAFRIASTFGGLPAEMKLVRYFAENSVVLKKLSLRLKSSMDEQDSVALRDILLALPTLSSACEIVVC
;
A
#
# COMPACT_ATOMS: atom_id res chain seq x y z
N MET A 1 2.09 -25.81 24.90
CA MET A 1 2.63 -25.79 23.53
C MET A 1 3.43 -24.52 23.37
N SER A 2 4.68 -24.63 22.93
CA SER A 2 5.56 -23.48 22.67
C SER A 2 5.17 -22.80 21.36
N GLU A 3 4.92 -21.50 21.41
CA GLU A 3 4.79 -20.64 20.22
C GLU A 3 6.18 -20.50 19.60
N ILE A 4 6.31 -20.80 18.30
CA ILE A 4 7.56 -20.62 17.56
C ILE A 4 7.34 -19.48 16.58
N ASP A 5 8.04 -18.37 16.83
CA ASP A 5 8.15 -17.24 15.92
C ASP A 5 9.42 -17.41 15.08
N LEU A 6 9.26 -17.59 13.77
CA LEU A 6 10.38 -17.67 12.84
C LEU A 6 10.62 -16.30 12.22
N ASP A 7 11.84 -15.78 12.31
CA ASP A 7 12.23 -14.50 11.73
C ASP A 7 13.64 -14.61 11.14
N THR A 8 13.72 -14.64 9.81
CA THR A 8 14.99 -14.72 9.08
C THR A 8 15.95 -13.60 9.48
N CYS A 9 15.45 -12.40 9.78
CA CYS A 9 16.28 -11.25 10.14
C CYS A 9 16.90 -11.38 11.54
N LYS A 10 16.31 -12.20 12.43
CA LYS A 10 16.83 -12.45 13.79
C LYS A 10 17.78 -13.65 13.85
N PHE A 11 17.97 -14.35 12.74
CA PHE A 11 18.81 -15.55 12.72
C PHE A 11 20.30 -15.16 12.68
N ARG A 12 21.06 -15.55 13.73
CA ARG A 12 22.46 -15.14 13.90
C ARG A 12 23.39 -15.51 12.74
N GLY A 13 23.04 -16.50 11.93
CA GLY A 13 23.82 -16.92 10.76
C GLY A 13 23.42 -16.24 9.44
N GLY A 14 22.49 -15.28 9.46
CA GLY A 14 21.97 -14.61 8.27
C GLY A 14 21.04 -15.50 7.43
N PRO A 15 20.62 -15.02 6.23
CA PRO A 15 19.64 -15.69 5.39
C PRO A 15 20.05 -17.12 5.00
N HIS A 16 21.27 -17.34 4.50
CA HIS A 16 21.71 -18.69 4.09
C HIS A 16 21.71 -19.71 5.23
N ALA A 17 22.11 -19.32 6.44
CA ALA A 17 22.09 -20.22 7.58
C ALA A 17 20.66 -20.50 8.05
N PHE A 18 19.78 -19.49 8.00
CA PHE A 18 18.35 -19.69 8.26
C PHE A 18 17.74 -20.67 7.26
N MET A 19 18.13 -20.58 6.00
CA MET A 19 17.63 -21.43 4.91
C MET A 19 18.12 -22.86 5.08
N SER A 20 19.40 -23.04 5.42
CA SER A 20 19.96 -24.35 5.78
C SER A 20 19.29 -24.94 7.02
N PHE A 21 18.91 -24.10 7.99
CA PHE A 21 18.13 -24.52 9.15
C PHE A 21 16.72 -24.94 8.73
N MET A 22 16.03 -24.15 7.90
CA MET A 22 14.70 -24.46 7.40
C MET A 22 14.69 -25.77 6.62
N GLU A 23 15.64 -26.02 5.72
CA GLU A 23 15.75 -27.30 5.00
C GLU A 23 15.87 -28.49 5.95
N LYS A 24 16.79 -28.41 6.93
CA LYS A 24 16.93 -29.46 7.95
C LYS A 24 15.67 -29.60 8.82
N PHE A 25 15.00 -28.48 9.08
CA PHE A 25 13.77 -28.45 9.87
C PHE A 25 12.61 -29.10 9.11
N LEU A 26 12.49 -28.83 7.82
CA LEU A 26 11.52 -29.47 6.92
C LEU A 26 11.75 -30.98 6.86
N ASP A 27 13.00 -31.40 6.64
CA ASP A 27 13.36 -32.81 6.57
C ASP A 27 13.07 -33.55 7.88
N SER A 28 13.37 -32.94 9.02
CA SER A 28 13.12 -33.54 10.35
C SER A 28 11.65 -33.52 10.75
N SER A 29 10.88 -32.53 10.31
CA SER A 29 9.45 -32.41 10.59
C SER A 29 8.59 -33.49 9.90
N SER A 30 9.12 -34.18 8.89
CA SER A 30 8.46 -35.36 8.31
C SER A 30 8.31 -36.52 9.31
N ARG A 31 9.05 -36.49 10.42
CA ARG A 31 9.12 -37.54 11.45
C ARG A 31 8.54 -37.13 12.82
N VAL A 32 8.15 -35.87 12.99
CA VAL A 32 7.72 -35.28 14.28
C VAL A 32 6.39 -34.55 14.09
N GLU A 33 5.62 -34.34 15.17
CA GLU A 33 4.45 -33.45 15.13
C GLU A 33 4.83 -32.09 14.54
N LYS A 34 4.00 -31.59 13.60
CA LYS A 34 4.25 -30.29 12.98
C LYS A 34 4.23 -29.19 14.06
N PRO A 35 5.25 -28.32 14.10
CA PRO A 35 5.29 -27.21 15.04
C PRO A 35 4.10 -26.27 14.81
N CYS A 36 3.53 -25.75 15.90
CA CYS A 36 2.46 -24.76 15.84
C CYS A 36 3.05 -23.37 15.57
N LEU A 37 3.24 -23.07 14.29
CA LEU A 37 3.75 -21.78 13.80
C LEU A 37 2.61 -20.77 13.73
N HIS A 38 2.61 -19.78 14.63
CA HIS A 38 1.59 -18.74 14.66
C HIS A 38 2.04 -17.50 13.88
N LYS A 39 3.30 -17.10 14.02
CA LYS A 39 3.88 -15.97 13.30
C LYS A 39 5.17 -16.37 12.58
N VAL A 40 5.22 -16.06 11.30
CA VAL A 40 6.32 -16.45 10.43
C VAL A 40 6.72 -15.25 9.60
N LYS A 41 8.00 -14.90 9.66
CA LYS A 41 8.67 -13.94 8.79
C LYS A 41 9.81 -14.63 8.05
N LEU A 42 9.66 -14.73 6.73
CA LEU A 42 10.58 -15.42 5.83
C LEU A 42 11.10 -14.44 4.79
N THR A 43 12.42 -14.39 4.66
CA THR A 43 13.09 -13.69 3.56
C THR A 43 13.96 -14.67 2.79
N THR A 44 13.79 -14.72 1.48
CA THR A 44 14.56 -15.62 0.60
C THR A 44 15.14 -14.87 -0.59
N VAL A 45 16.22 -15.45 -1.13
CA VAL A 45 16.78 -15.11 -2.45
C VAL A 45 16.62 -16.25 -3.47
N GLU A 46 16.04 -17.36 -3.04
CA GLU A 46 15.79 -18.52 -3.88
C GLU A 46 14.43 -18.41 -4.55
N ASP A 47 14.39 -18.75 -5.84
CA ASP A 47 13.16 -18.68 -6.62
C ASP A 47 12.14 -19.73 -6.17
N ASP A 48 12.55 -20.96 -5.82
CA ASP A 48 11.63 -22.02 -5.39
C ASP A 48 11.44 -22.04 -3.88
N PHE A 49 10.44 -21.30 -3.41
CA PHE A 49 10.01 -21.26 -2.01
C PHE A 49 8.74 -22.09 -1.74
N THR A 50 8.30 -22.89 -2.72
CA THR A 50 7.03 -23.62 -2.68
C THR A 50 6.93 -24.49 -1.43
N ARG A 51 8.00 -25.26 -1.18
CA ARG A 51 8.09 -26.20 -0.05
C ARG A 51 7.97 -25.50 1.31
N TRP A 52 8.52 -24.29 1.43
CA TRP A 52 8.50 -23.56 2.69
C TRP A 52 7.13 -22.98 2.96
N ILE A 53 6.50 -22.38 1.96
CA ILE A 53 5.12 -21.90 2.08
C ILE A 53 4.18 -23.06 2.41
N ASP A 54 4.32 -24.18 1.71
CA ASP A 54 3.53 -25.39 1.98
C ASP A 54 3.72 -25.90 3.40
N PHE A 55 4.92 -25.79 3.96
CA PHE A 55 5.18 -26.20 5.32
C PHE A 55 4.55 -25.28 6.36
N VAL A 56 4.70 -23.96 6.20
CA VAL A 56 4.21 -22.97 7.18
C VAL A 56 2.71 -22.73 7.07
N ALA A 57 2.09 -23.03 5.92
CA ALA A 57 0.66 -23.00 5.71
C ALA A 57 -0.04 -24.08 6.55
N THR A 58 -0.42 -23.69 7.76
CA THR A 58 -1.05 -24.53 8.77
C THR A 58 -2.29 -23.85 9.37
N PRO A 59 -3.23 -24.61 9.96
CA PRO A 59 -4.42 -24.06 10.57
C PRO A 59 -4.17 -23.07 11.72
N GLU A 60 -2.99 -23.13 12.33
CA GLU A 60 -2.58 -22.27 13.45
C GLU A 60 -1.85 -21.00 13.00
N LEU A 61 -1.55 -20.85 11.71
CA LEU A 61 -0.86 -19.68 11.18
C LEU A 61 -1.77 -18.44 11.26
N GLU A 62 -1.34 -17.44 12.01
CA GLU A 62 -2.05 -16.17 12.21
C GLU A 62 -1.38 -14.99 11.50
N HIS A 63 -0.06 -15.04 11.32
CA HIS A 63 0.73 -13.95 10.73
C HIS A 63 1.80 -14.51 9.79
N LEU A 64 1.75 -14.09 8.53
CA LEU A 64 2.79 -14.37 7.55
C LEU A 64 3.34 -13.07 6.96
N ASP A 65 4.66 -12.92 7.02
CA ASP A 65 5.44 -11.92 6.29
C ASP A 65 6.44 -12.66 5.40
N PHE A 66 6.24 -12.59 4.08
CA PHE A 66 7.07 -13.29 3.10
C PHE A 66 7.69 -12.31 2.10
N GLU A 67 9.00 -12.40 1.92
CA GLU A 67 9.78 -11.54 1.03
C GLU A 67 10.76 -12.35 0.16
N CYS A 68 10.70 -12.15 -1.16
CA CYS A 68 11.62 -12.75 -2.14
C CYS A 68 12.47 -11.66 -2.84
N LYS A 69 13.80 -11.84 -2.94
CA LYS A 69 14.77 -10.88 -3.54
C LYS A 69 15.60 -11.54 -4.67
N PRO A 70 15.95 -10.85 -5.79
CA PRO A 70 15.58 -9.51 -6.19
C PRO A 70 14.38 -9.50 -7.16
N VAL A 71 13.28 -8.97 -6.62
CA VAL A 71 12.15 -8.28 -7.27
C VAL A 71 11.07 -9.11 -7.97
N VAL A 72 11.35 -10.20 -8.69
CA VAL A 72 10.26 -11.07 -9.20
C VAL A 72 10.67 -12.52 -9.27
N SER A 73 10.17 -13.33 -8.34
CA SER A 73 10.18 -14.78 -8.55
C SER A 73 9.13 -15.18 -9.59
N GLY A 74 9.51 -16.02 -10.55
CA GLY A 74 8.56 -16.68 -11.44
C GLY A 74 7.72 -17.75 -10.75
N THR A 75 8.03 -18.09 -9.50
CA THR A 75 7.33 -19.10 -8.72
C THR A 75 5.97 -18.58 -8.26
N LEU A 76 4.94 -19.33 -8.63
CA LEU A 76 3.56 -19.08 -8.24
C LEU A 76 3.40 -19.30 -6.73
N MET A 77 2.79 -18.33 -6.04
CA MET A 77 2.44 -18.47 -4.63
C MET A 77 1.56 -19.72 -4.39
N PRO A 78 1.97 -20.66 -3.52
CA PRO A 78 1.25 -21.92 -3.35
C PRO A 78 -0.17 -21.77 -2.81
N LEU A 79 -1.08 -22.56 -3.39
CA LEU A 79 -2.49 -22.67 -3.01
C LEU A 79 -2.71 -23.05 -1.54
N ARG A 80 -1.76 -23.78 -0.94
CA ARG A 80 -1.87 -24.22 0.45
C ARG A 80 -1.95 -23.03 1.39
N LEU A 81 -1.30 -21.90 1.09
CA LEU A 81 -1.39 -20.69 1.90
C LEU A 81 -2.86 -20.25 2.07
N TYR A 82 -3.61 -20.21 0.97
CA TYR A 82 -5.01 -19.77 0.96
C TYR A 82 -5.99 -20.83 1.48
N THR A 83 -5.67 -22.12 1.33
CA THR A 83 -6.62 -23.21 1.66
C THR A 83 -6.39 -23.83 3.04
N CYS A 84 -5.17 -23.74 3.59
CA CYS A 84 -4.78 -24.39 4.85
C CYS A 84 -4.52 -23.42 6.00
N SER A 85 -4.75 -22.11 5.82
CA SER A 85 -4.48 -21.08 6.83
C SER A 85 -5.74 -20.30 7.23
N PRO A 86 -6.84 -20.95 7.69
CA PRO A 86 -8.11 -20.29 7.99
C PRO A 86 -8.02 -19.22 9.09
N LYS A 87 -7.07 -19.33 10.03
CA LYS A 87 -6.87 -18.37 11.13
C LYS A 87 -6.00 -17.16 10.74
N LEU A 88 -5.48 -17.10 9.52
CA LEU A 88 -4.56 -16.05 9.08
C LEU A 88 -5.21 -14.67 9.20
N ARG A 89 -4.61 -13.79 10.01
CA ARG A 89 -5.08 -12.43 10.30
C ARG A 89 -4.26 -11.37 9.58
N HIS A 90 -2.98 -11.65 9.37
CA HIS A 90 -2.05 -10.75 8.70
C HIS A 90 -1.28 -11.49 7.62
N LEU A 91 -1.27 -10.92 6.41
CA LEU A 91 -0.54 -11.42 5.27
C LEU A 91 0.24 -10.28 4.62
N ARG A 92 1.56 -10.39 4.60
CA ARG A 92 2.44 -9.57 3.76
C ARG A 92 3.15 -10.46 2.75
N LEU A 93 3.03 -10.11 1.48
CA LEU A 93 3.69 -10.78 0.36
C LEU A 93 4.48 -9.75 -0.44
N HIS A 94 5.78 -10.00 -0.61
CA HIS A 94 6.69 -9.13 -1.34
C HIS A 94 7.51 -9.88 -2.40
N GLY A 95 7.46 -9.41 -3.65
CA GLY A 95 8.26 -9.93 -4.76
C GLY A 95 7.83 -11.30 -5.28
N VAL A 96 6.54 -11.65 -5.17
CA VAL A 96 5.99 -12.96 -5.59
C VAL A 96 5.04 -12.86 -6.77
N PHE A 97 4.83 -13.99 -7.47
CA PHE A 97 3.82 -14.12 -8.51
C PHE A 97 2.50 -14.69 -7.96
N LEU A 98 1.39 -13.98 -8.21
CA LEU A 98 0.05 -14.32 -7.74
C LEU A 98 -0.86 -14.71 -8.91
N GLY A 99 -1.42 -15.92 -8.86
CA GLY A 99 -2.26 -16.49 -9.93
C GLY A 99 -3.72 -16.70 -9.56
N SER A 100 -4.56 -16.84 -10.58
CA SER A 100 -6.02 -17.00 -10.48
C SER A 100 -6.39 -18.32 -9.82
N THR A 101 -6.90 -18.27 -8.59
CA THR A 101 -7.23 -19.45 -7.79
C THR A 101 -8.41 -19.21 -6.86
N SER A 102 -9.09 -20.28 -6.43
CA SER A 102 -10.12 -20.25 -5.40
C SER A 102 -9.50 -19.95 -4.04
N VAL A 103 -9.21 -18.68 -3.79
CA VAL A 103 -8.61 -18.18 -2.56
C VAL A 103 -9.71 -17.85 -1.55
N SER A 104 -9.54 -18.27 -0.29
CA SER A 104 -10.41 -17.87 0.81
C SER A 104 -9.58 -17.63 2.06
N LEU A 105 -9.56 -16.38 2.55
CA LEU A 105 -8.86 -16.03 3.78
C LEU A 105 -9.88 -15.42 4.76
N PRO A 106 -10.69 -16.26 5.42
CA PRO A 106 -11.90 -15.82 6.13
C PRO A 106 -11.61 -14.94 7.34
N CYS A 107 -10.44 -15.08 7.96
CA CYS A 107 -10.05 -14.32 9.15
C CYS A 107 -9.09 -13.14 8.86
N LEU A 108 -8.76 -12.88 7.60
CA LEU A 108 -7.74 -11.89 7.24
C LEU A 108 -8.24 -10.48 7.52
N LYS A 109 -7.49 -9.76 8.34
CA LYS A 109 -7.74 -8.36 8.72
C LYS A 109 -6.78 -7.39 8.05
N THR A 110 -5.55 -7.81 7.82
CA THR A 110 -4.51 -6.98 7.21
C THR A 110 -3.88 -7.70 6.03
N MET A 111 -3.85 -7.05 4.87
CA MET A 111 -3.21 -7.55 3.66
C MET A 111 -2.25 -6.50 3.11
N ARG A 112 -0.98 -6.87 2.91
CA ARG A 112 0.07 -6.05 2.33
C ARG A 112 0.64 -6.76 1.10
N LEU A 113 0.41 -6.20 -0.08
CA LEU A 113 0.91 -6.75 -1.33
C LEU A 113 1.92 -5.75 -1.91
N GLU A 114 3.18 -6.15 -1.98
CA GLU A 114 4.28 -5.24 -2.28
C GLU A 114 5.13 -5.75 -3.42
N ASN A 115 5.25 -4.96 -4.50
CA ASN A 115 6.10 -5.28 -5.65
C ASN A 115 5.86 -6.70 -6.23
N ASN A 116 4.61 -7.16 -6.19
CA ASN A 116 4.22 -8.47 -6.73
C ASN A 116 3.83 -8.37 -8.21
N THR A 117 3.88 -9.50 -8.90
CA THR A 117 3.29 -9.71 -10.22
C THR A 117 2.00 -10.50 -10.11
N TYR A 118 1.06 -10.24 -11.01
CA TYR A 118 -0.27 -10.83 -11.01
C TYR A 118 -0.56 -11.44 -12.37
N ALA A 119 -1.24 -12.60 -12.39
CA ALA A 119 -1.64 -13.25 -13.64
C ALA A 119 -2.58 -12.37 -14.46
N ASP A 120 -3.53 -11.72 -13.80
CA ASP A 120 -4.47 -10.77 -14.39
C ASP A 120 -5.10 -9.86 -13.31
N GLU A 121 -5.94 -8.90 -13.72
CA GLU A 121 -6.66 -8.02 -12.80
C GLU A 121 -7.73 -8.77 -11.97
N ALA A 122 -8.28 -9.85 -12.53
CA ALA A 122 -9.36 -10.61 -11.89
C ALA A 122 -8.83 -11.41 -10.70
N CYS A 123 -7.60 -11.91 -10.74
CA CYS A 123 -7.00 -12.66 -9.64
C CYS A 123 -6.80 -11.77 -8.41
N LEU A 124 -6.38 -10.52 -8.60
CA LEU A 124 -6.23 -9.55 -7.50
C LEU A 124 -7.59 -9.14 -6.94
N GLU A 125 -8.58 -8.87 -7.80
CA GLU A 125 -9.94 -8.55 -7.37
C GLU A 125 -10.59 -9.69 -6.58
N LEU A 126 -10.40 -10.94 -7.02
CA LEU A 126 -10.86 -12.13 -6.31
C LEU A 126 -10.16 -12.27 -4.95
N LEU A 127 -8.84 -12.07 -4.89
CA LEU A 127 -8.09 -12.14 -3.63
C LEU A 127 -8.61 -11.13 -2.59
N ILE A 128 -8.87 -9.89 -3.01
CA ILE A 128 -9.40 -8.84 -2.12
C ILE A 128 -10.83 -9.18 -1.68
N SER A 129 -11.70 -9.56 -2.62
CA SER A 129 -13.13 -9.81 -2.34
C SER A 129 -13.37 -11.10 -1.52
N SER A 130 -12.44 -12.04 -1.56
CA SER A 130 -12.44 -13.28 -0.74
C SER A 130 -12.01 -13.09 0.72
N CYS A 131 -11.76 -11.85 1.17
CA CYS A 131 -11.36 -11.52 2.54
C CYS A 131 -12.48 -10.77 3.27
N PRO A 132 -13.46 -11.46 3.88
CA PRO A 132 -14.65 -10.82 4.44
C PRO A 132 -14.38 -9.92 5.66
N LEU A 133 -13.27 -10.11 6.37
CA LEU A 133 -12.89 -9.34 7.56
C LEU A 133 -11.76 -8.32 7.30
N LEU A 134 -11.44 -8.03 6.03
CA LEU A 134 -10.32 -7.18 5.67
C LEU A 134 -10.57 -5.72 6.11
N GLU A 135 -9.76 -5.25 7.07
CA GLU A 135 -9.86 -3.92 7.66
C GLU A 135 -8.78 -2.95 7.12
N ASP A 136 -7.60 -3.47 6.76
CA ASP A 136 -6.44 -2.71 6.30
C ASP A 136 -5.78 -3.37 5.08
N PHE A 137 -5.73 -2.65 3.96
CA PHE A 137 -5.15 -3.11 2.70
C PHE A 137 -4.08 -2.14 2.19
N SER A 138 -2.90 -2.66 1.85
CA SER A 138 -1.83 -1.90 1.20
C SER A 138 -1.41 -2.57 -0.10
N PHE A 139 -1.27 -1.78 -1.14
CA PHE A 139 -0.82 -2.19 -2.46
C PHE A 139 0.34 -1.30 -2.91
N VAL A 140 1.54 -1.87 -2.96
CA VAL A 140 2.71 -1.20 -3.55
C VAL A 140 2.97 -1.81 -4.91
N ARG A 141 2.76 -1.01 -5.95
CA ARG A 141 2.85 -1.48 -7.33
C ARG A 141 4.29 -1.61 -7.79
N MET A 142 4.64 -2.74 -8.40
CA MET A 142 5.88 -2.86 -9.16
C MET A 142 5.79 -2.06 -10.48
N PRO A 143 6.73 -1.13 -10.76
CA PRO A 143 6.81 -0.44 -12.05
C PRO A 143 7.08 -1.41 -13.22
N GLY A 144 6.66 -1.04 -14.43
CA GLY A 144 6.89 -1.84 -15.64
C GLY A 144 5.79 -2.85 -15.96
N SER A 145 5.68 -3.96 -15.24
CA SER A 145 4.82 -5.09 -15.68
C SER A 145 4.24 -5.95 -14.55
N CYS A 146 3.59 -5.34 -13.56
CA CYS A 146 2.89 -6.12 -12.52
C CYS A 146 1.64 -6.89 -13.00
N GLY A 147 1.17 -6.70 -14.26
CA GLY A 147 -0.05 -7.36 -14.77
C GLY A 147 -1.36 -6.69 -14.35
N VAL A 148 -1.30 -5.55 -13.64
CA VAL A 148 -2.48 -4.78 -13.17
C VAL A 148 -2.47 -3.37 -13.77
N ASN A 149 -3.44 -3.10 -14.63
CA ASN A 149 -3.71 -1.76 -15.18
C ASN A 149 -4.91 -1.10 -14.49
N VAL A 150 -5.87 -1.89 -14.02
CA VAL A 150 -7.03 -1.44 -13.23
C VAL A 150 -7.06 -2.17 -11.90
N LEU A 151 -6.83 -1.42 -10.81
CA LEU A 151 -7.00 -1.91 -9.45
C LEU A 151 -8.46 -1.73 -9.02
N ARG A 152 -9.18 -2.83 -8.83
CA ARG A 152 -10.55 -2.84 -8.30
C ARG A 152 -10.53 -3.27 -6.85
N VAL A 153 -10.93 -2.36 -5.96
CA VAL A 153 -11.02 -2.60 -4.51
C VAL A 153 -12.50 -2.70 -4.13
N HIS A 154 -12.99 -3.93 -4.03
CA HIS A 154 -14.34 -4.25 -3.58
C HIS A 154 -14.29 -4.87 -2.19
N SER A 155 -14.64 -4.11 -1.15
CA SER A 155 -14.70 -4.65 0.22
C SER A 155 -15.73 -3.91 1.07
N LYS A 156 -16.55 -4.65 1.82
CA LYS A 156 -17.56 -4.08 2.73
C LYS A 156 -17.00 -3.73 4.11
N THR A 157 -15.80 -4.21 4.44
CA THR A 157 -15.19 -4.11 5.78
C THR A 157 -13.96 -3.21 5.82
N LEU A 158 -13.39 -2.88 4.66
CA LEU A 158 -12.16 -2.10 4.58
C LEU A 158 -12.32 -0.72 5.20
N THR A 159 -11.38 -0.37 6.09
CA THR A 159 -11.33 0.92 6.79
C THR A 159 -10.08 1.73 6.45
N SER A 160 -9.02 1.07 6.00
CA SER A 160 -7.73 1.66 5.62
C SER A 160 -7.28 1.11 4.27
N LEU A 161 -6.92 2.01 3.36
CA LEU A 161 -6.37 1.69 2.04
C LEU A 161 -5.13 2.53 1.77
N SER A 162 -4.01 1.87 1.47
CA SER A 162 -2.78 2.50 0.98
C SER A 162 -2.46 2.00 -0.43
N ILE A 163 -2.20 2.91 -1.36
CA ILE A 163 -1.78 2.59 -2.72
C ILE A 163 -0.56 3.43 -3.04
N GLU A 164 0.53 2.77 -3.36
CA GLU A 164 1.85 3.37 -3.59
C GLU A 164 2.48 2.78 -4.85
N THR A 165 3.42 3.51 -5.44
CA THR A 165 4.26 3.00 -6.53
C THR A 165 5.62 2.64 -5.95
N GLY A 166 6.10 1.42 -6.16
CA GLY A 166 7.42 0.97 -5.72
C GLY A 166 8.52 1.64 -6.54
N VAL A 167 8.84 2.89 -6.22
CA VAL A 167 9.91 3.63 -6.89
C VAL A 167 11.25 3.32 -6.21
N HIS A 168 12.18 2.71 -6.95
CA HIS A 168 13.59 2.90 -6.70
C HIS A 168 14.01 4.21 -7.36
N ASP A 169 14.71 5.07 -6.62
CA ASP A 169 15.02 6.48 -6.94
C ASP A 169 15.75 6.77 -8.28
N TYR A 170 15.98 5.78 -9.17
CA TYR A 170 16.92 5.92 -10.29
C TYR A 170 16.46 5.51 -11.70
N ASP A 171 15.25 4.99 -11.96
CA ASP A 171 14.99 4.30 -13.25
C ASP A 171 13.81 4.77 -14.14
N PHE A 172 13.25 5.96 -13.94
CA PHE A 172 12.22 6.43 -14.90
C PHE A 172 12.84 7.12 -16.12
N GLN A 173 13.17 6.33 -17.15
CA GLN A 173 13.04 6.81 -18.52
C GLN A 173 11.57 7.14 -18.78
N ASN A 174 11.30 8.30 -19.37
CA ASN A 174 9.99 8.95 -19.47
C ASN A 174 8.84 8.16 -20.15
N ASN A 175 9.07 6.93 -20.65
CA ASN A 175 8.11 6.17 -21.45
C ASN A 175 7.29 5.10 -20.71
N ASP A 176 7.65 4.69 -19.48
CA ASP A 176 6.94 3.63 -18.73
C ASP A 176 5.94 4.16 -17.69
N ARG A 177 5.36 5.35 -17.94
CA ARG A 177 4.27 5.90 -17.12
C ARG A 177 2.95 5.18 -17.43
N ILE A 178 2.87 3.89 -17.08
CA ILE A 178 1.61 3.14 -17.17
C ILE A 178 0.65 3.71 -16.12
N SER A 179 -0.38 4.41 -16.60
CA SER A 179 -1.48 4.88 -15.77
C SER A 179 -2.29 3.69 -15.25
N VAL A 180 -2.30 3.53 -13.93
CA VAL A 180 -3.16 2.58 -13.21
C VAL A 180 -4.48 3.23 -12.84
N LYS A 181 -5.58 2.72 -13.39
CA LYS A 181 -6.91 3.15 -12.95
C LYS A 181 -7.22 2.51 -11.61
N VAL A 182 -7.74 3.28 -10.65
CA VAL A 182 -8.16 2.76 -9.34
C VAL A 182 -9.66 2.95 -9.18
N LEU A 183 -10.36 1.85 -8.93
CA LEU A 183 -11.80 1.80 -8.68
C LEU A 183 -12.02 1.32 -7.24
N ILE A 184 -12.53 2.20 -6.39
CA ILE A 184 -12.75 1.90 -4.97
C ILE A 184 -14.25 1.83 -4.70
N ASN A 185 -14.70 0.70 -4.18
CA ASN A 185 -16.02 0.48 -3.61
C ASN A 185 -15.85 -0.11 -2.20
N ALA A 186 -15.63 0.80 -1.24
CA ALA A 186 -15.37 0.48 0.16
C ALA A 186 -16.17 1.41 1.09
N PRO A 187 -17.41 1.05 1.47
CA PRO A 187 -18.32 1.96 2.18
C PRO A 187 -17.93 2.31 3.61
N ARG A 188 -16.94 1.63 4.18
CA ARG A 188 -16.45 1.86 5.55
C ARG A 188 -15.06 2.50 5.56
N LEU A 189 -14.57 2.93 4.40
CA LEU A 189 -13.21 3.45 4.25
C LEU A 189 -13.08 4.77 5.00
N LYS A 190 -12.18 4.80 5.99
CA LYS A 190 -11.89 5.97 6.83
C LYS A 190 -10.56 6.61 6.48
N TYR A 191 -9.58 5.80 6.07
CA TYR A 191 -8.24 6.22 5.71
C TYR A 191 -7.91 5.83 4.29
N LEU A 192 -7.48 6.82 3.50
CA LEU A 192 -7.00 6.62 2.14
C LEU A 192 -5.62 7.27 1.97
N ASN A 193 -4.63 6.49 1.56
CA ASN A 193 -3.30 6.98 1.22
C ASN A 193 -3.00 6.72 -0.26
N LEU A 194 -2.76 7.81 -0.98
CA LEU A 194 -2.34 7.84 -2.38
C LEU A 194 -1.04 8.65 -2.54
N CYS A 195 -0.29 8.86 -1.45
CA CYS A 195 1.06 9.43 -1.55
C CYS A 195 1.95 8.51 -2.39
N ASP A 196 2.78 9.10 -3.27
CA ASP A 196 3.69 8.36 -4.16
C ASP A 196 3.01 7.44 -5.18
N PHE A 197 1.70 7.60 -5.40
CA PHE A 197 0.97 6.95 -6.47
C PHE A 197 1.11 7.72 -7.79
N ILE A 198 1.61 7.06 -8.84
CA ILE A 198 1.83 7.65 -10.16
C ILE A 198 0.71 7.18 -11.09
N SER A 199 -0.44 7.86 -11.11
CA SER A 199 -1.49 7.60 -12.11
C SER A 199 -2.60 8.64 -12.20
N GLU A 200 -3.32 8.66 -13.34
CA GLU A 200 -4.65 9.23 -13.48
C GLU A 200 -5.66 8.49 -12.58
N CYS A 201 -5.91 9.01 -11.38
CA CYS A 201 -6.95 8.49 -10.51
C CYS A 201 -8.33 8.77 -11.13
N LYS A 202 -9.09 7.72 -11.49
CA LYS A 202 -10.45 7.84 -12.03
C LYS A 202 -11.44 6.99 -11.22
N THR A 203 -12.25 7.72 -10.46
CA THR A 203 -13.49 7.33 -9.76
C THR A 203 -13.30 6.56 -8.45
N ILE A 204 -13.28 7.33 -7.35
CA ILE A 204 -13.49 6.82 -6.00
C ILE A 204 -14.98 6.97 -5.69
N SER A 205 -15.67 5.85 -5.57
CA SER A 205 -17.04 5.85 -5.08
C SER A 205 -17.01 5.76 -3.55
N ASN A 206 -17.93 6.44 -2.87
CA ASN A 206 -18.11 6.38 -1.42
C ASN A 206 -17.05 7.09 -0.56
N VAL A 207 -16.82 8.35 -0.88
CA VAL A 207 -15.97 9.32 -0.17
C VAL A 207 -16.53 9.80 1.18
N GLY A 208 -17.84 9.68 1.44
CA GLY A 208 -18.50 10.26 2.62
C GLY A 208 -18.11 9.63 3.97
N SER A 209 -17.44 8.47 3.98
CA SER A 209 -16.93 7.85 5.23
C SER A 209 -15.49 8.23 5.57
N LEU A 210 -14.78 8.94 4.68
CA LEU A 210 -13.37 9.25 4.84
C LEU A 210 -13.16 10.27 5.96
N THR A 211 -12.30 9.93 6.92
CA THR A 211 -11.88 10.84 7.99
C THR A 211 -10.48 11.39 7.73
N LYS A 212 -9.65 10.62 7.01
CA LYS A 212 -8.28 11.01 6.70
C LYS A 212 -7.88 10.63 5.27
N VAL A 213 -7.32 11.58 4.54
CA VAL A 213 -6.84 11.37 3.17
C VAL A 213 -5.42 11.91 3.02
N ASN A 214 -4.54 11.11 2.44
CA ASN A 214 -3.21 11.54 2.03
C ASN A 214 -3.10 11.52 0.49
N LEU A 215 -2.69 12.63 -0.12
CA LEU A 215 -2.55 12.77 -1.58
C LEU A 215 -1.09 13.06 -1.98
N GLY A 216 -0.68 12.60 -3.18
CA GLY A 216 0.67 12.69 -3.73
C GLY A 216 0.82 13.50 -5.05
N ARG A 217 2.05 13.48 -5.60
CA ARG A 217 2.64 14.24 -6.74
C ARG A 217 1.81 14.43 -8.03
N TYR A 218 0.83 13.58 -8.32
CA TYR A 218 0.19 13.53 -9.66
C TYR A 218 -1.34 13.61 -9.64
N CYS A 219 -1.91 14.28 -8.64
CA CYS A 219 -3.35 14.56 -8.62
C CYS A 219 -3.78 15.66 -9.62
N ASP A 220 -3.04 15.86 -10.71
CA ASP A 220 -3.22 16.95 -11.68
C ASP A 220 -4.49 16.78 -12.53
N ASN A 221 -4.98 15.54 -12.67
CA ASN A 221 -6.15 15.17 -13.48
C ASN A 221 -7.29 14.59 -12.64
N VAL A 222 -7.29 14.84 -11.33
CA VAL A 222 -8.35 14.34 -10.45
C VAL A 222 -9.64 15.14 -10.74
N PRO A 223 -10.76 14.50 -11.08
CA PRO A 223 -11.98 15.21 -11.44
C PRO A 223 -12.53 16.09 -10.32
N ASP A 224 -13.16 17.22 -10.65
CA ASP A 224 -13.76 18.13 -9.65
C ASP A 224 -14.72 17.44 -8.67
N HIS A 225 -15.45 16.41 -9.14
CA HIS A 225 -16.37 15.64 -8.31
C HIS A 225 -15.66 14.80 -7.23
N PHE A 226 -14.38 14.49 -7.41
CA PHE A 226 -13.59 13.85 -6.37
C PHE A 226 -13.32 14.84 -5.24
N PHE A 227 -12.96 16.08 -5.57
CA PHE A 227 -12.70 17.12 -4.56
C PHE A 227 -13.94 17.50 -3.78
N THR A 228 -15.09 17.62 -4.44
CA THR A 228 -16.37 17.81 -3.73
C THR A 228 -16.65 16.62 -2.82
N GLY A 229 -16.38 15.41 -3.30
CA GLY A 229 -16.51 14.18 -2.54
C GLY A 229 -15.68 14.12 -1.25
N ILE A 230 -14.41 14.53 -1.31
CA ILE A 230 -13.50 14.51 -0.15
C ILE A 230 -13.48 15.83 0.63
N SER A 231 -14.34 16.79 0.29
CA SER A 231 -14.45 18.09 1.01
C SER A 231 -14.96 17.95 2.44
N GLU A 232 -15.64 16.84 2.77
CA GLU A 232 -16.13 16.50 4.11
C GLU A 232 -15.08 15.79 5.00
N VAL A 233 -13.84 15.66 4.53
CA VAL A 233 -12.75 15.00 5.27
C VAL A 233 -12.19 15.94 6.34
N ARG A 234 -11.98 15.42 7.56
CA ARG A 234 -11.49 16.20 8.71
C ARG A 234 -9.98 16.37 8.73
N ASP A 235 -9.23 15.34 8.37
CA ASP A 235 -7.77 15.36 8.39
C ASP A 235 -7.21 15.14 6.99
N MET A 236 -6.56 16.14 6.42
CA MET A 236 -5.98 16.02 5.09
C MET A 236 -4.47 16.22 5.12
N LYS A 237 -3.77 15.33 4.44
CA LYS A 237 -2.35 15.47 4.17
C LYS A 237 -2.14 15.57 2.66
N ILE A 238 -1.45 16.60 2.22
CA ILE A 238 -1.04 16.75 0.82
C ILE A 238 0.48 16.75 0.82
N ALA A 239 1.06 15.70 0.23
CA ALA A 239 2.50 15.58 0.06
C ALA A 239 2.83 15.82 -1.42
N GLY A 240 3.32 17.01 -1.73
CA GLY A 240 3.82 17.36 -3.06
C GLY A 240 5.34 17.40 -3.02
N SER A 241 6.01 16.63 -3.87
CA SER A 241 7.44 16.85 -4.13
C SER A 241 7.67 18.05 -5.06
N ALA A 242 6.62 18.78 -5.44
CA ALA A 242 6.67 19.85 -6.42
C ALA A 242 5.85 21.09 -6.01
N PHE A 243 5.90 21.43 -4.73
CA PHE A 243 5.75 22.80 -4.25
C PHE A 243 6.89 23.69 -4.83
N ARG A 244 7.08 23.68 -6.15
CA ARG A 244 7.99 24.58 -6.84
C ARG A 244 7.42 25.96 -6.66
N ILE A 245 8.23 26.85 -6.11
CA ILE A 245 7.90 28.27 -6.14
C ILE A 245 7.91 28.66 -7.60
N ALA A 246 6.73 29.00 -8.09
CA ALA A 246 6.56 29.75 -9.32
C ALA A 246 7.00 31.19 -9.03
N SER A 247 8.28 31.40 -8.68
CA SER A 247 8.81 32.75 -8.44
C SER A 247 8.92 33.54 -9.76
N THR A 248 8.19 33.16 -10.84
CA THR A 248 8.21 33.97 -12.06
C THR A 248 7.00 33.89 -13.04
N PHE A 249 6.12 32.87 -13.10
CA PHE A 249 5.16 32.79 -14.23
C PHE A 249 3.81 32.14 -13.91
N GLY A 250 2.71 32.91 -14.05
CA GLY A 250 1.50 32.59 -14.84
C GLY A 250 0.81 31.21 -14.80
N GLY A 251 1.15 30.30 -13.89
CA GLY A 251 0.56 28.98 -13.80
C GLY A 251 0.69 28.41 -12.40
N LEU A 252 -0.43 28.30 -11.68
CA LEU A 252 -0.48 27.60 -10.40
C LEU A 252 -0.23 26.10 -10.66
N PRO A 253 0.83 25.50 -10.10
CA PRO A 253 1.00 24.05 -10.10
C PRO A 253 -0.29 23.42 -9.55
N ALA A 254 -0.79 22.34 -10.16
CA ALA A 254 -2.06 21.74 -9.75
C ALA A 254 -2.09 21.40 -8.24
N GLU A 255 -0.94 21.10 -7.63
CA GLU A 255 -0.77 20.95 -6.17
C GLU A 255 -1.26 22.18 -5.38
N MET A 256 -0.93 23.42 -5.80
CA MET A 256 -1.40 24.64 -5.12
C MET A 256 -2.91 24.87 -5.29
N LYS A 257 -3.50 24.41 -6.41
CA LYS A 257 -4.95 24.45 -6.59
C LYS A 257 -5.66 23.55 -5.59
N LEU A 258 -5.11 22.36 -5.32
CA LEU A 258 -5.65 21.43 -4.33
C LEU A 258 -5.60 22.04 -2.92
N VAL A 259 -4.44 22.57 -2.53
CA VAL A 259 -4.27 23.18 -1.21
C VAL A 259 -5.27 24.32 -1.01
N ARG A 260 -5.38 25.24 -1.99
CA ARG A 260 -6.36 26.33 -1.93
C ARG A 260 -7.78 25.82 -1.89
N TYR A 261 -8.14 24.87 -2.75
CA TYR A 261 -9.49 24.31 -2.78
C TYR A 261 -9.91 23.81 -1.40
N PHE A 262 -9.08 22.99 -0.74
CA PHE A 262 -9.45 22.43 0.56
C PHE A 262 -9.44 23.45 1.69
N ALA A 263 -8.47 24.36 1.71
CA ALA A 263 -8.44 25.45 2.67
C ALA A 263 -9.71 26.32 2.55
N GLU A 264 -10.08 26.69 1.32
CA GLU A 264 -11.15 27.66 1.05
C GLU A 264 -12.56 27.05 1.00
N ASN A 265 -12.72 25.73 0.81
CA ASN A 265 -14.03 25.09 0.62
C ASN A 265 -14.42 24.09 1.72
N SER A 266 -13.49 23.59 2.54
CA SER A 266 -13.84 22.62 3.56
C SER A 266 -14.26 23.28 4.88
N VAL A 267 -15.50 23.04 5.30
CA VAL A 267 -16.05 23.53 6.58
C VAL A 267 -15.75 22.61 7.76
N VAL A 268 -15.25 21.40 7.52
CA VAL A 268 -14.97 20.38 8.56
C VAL A 268 -13.50 20.04 8.73
N LEU A 269 -12.64 20.57 7.86
CA LEU A 269 -11.19 20.36 7.92
C LEU A 269 -10.64 20.86 9.26
N LYS A 270 -9.92 20.00 9.97
CA LYS A 270 -9.25 20.31 11.25
C LYS A 270 -7.74 20.46 11.06
N LYS A 271 -7.17 19.72 10.12
CA LYS A 271 -5.73 19.76 9.87
C LYS A 271 -5.43 19.59 8.40
N LEU A 272 -4.63 20.50 7.86
CA LEU A 272 -4.07 20.44 6.51
C LEU A 272 -2.54 20.35 6.62
N SER A 273 -1.99 19.14 6.47
CA SER A 273 -0.55 18.93 6.52
C SER A 273 0.07 18.96 5.12
N LEU A 274 1.01 19.85 4.90
CA LEU A 274 1.68 20.10 3.62
C LEU A 274 3.14 19.71 3.75
N ARG A 275 3.62 18.79 2.91
CA ARG A 275 5.03 18.38 2.93
C ARG A 275 5.83 19.10 1.84
N LEU A 276 6.91 19.79 2.21
CA LEU A 276 7.83 20.41 1.25
C LEU A 276 8.89 19.42 0.75
N LYS A 277 9.47 19.72 -0.42
CA LYS A 277 10.57 18.93 -0.98
C LYS A 277 11.85 19.20 -0.18
N SER A 278 12.54 18.14 0.25
CA SER A 278 13.80 18.24 0.99
C SER A 278 14.95 18.89 0.20
N SER A 279 14.89 18.87 -1.13
CA SER A 279 15.92 19.44 -2.01
C SER A 279 15.64 20.90 -2.42
N MET A 280 14.67 21.56 -1.78
CA MET A 280 14.32 22.96 -2.09
C MET A 280 15.36 23.89 -1.46
N ASP A 281 15.65 25.00 -2.13
CA ASP A 281 16.47 26.05 -1.53
C ASP A 281 15.81 26.58 -0.25
N GLU A 282 16.62 26.95 0.73
CA GLU A 282 16.13 27.38 2.05
C GLU A 282 15.28 28.65 1.95
N GLN A 283 15.71 29.63 1.14
CA GLN A 283 14.99 30.89 0.97
C GLN A 283 13.63 30.66 0.33
N ASP A 284 13.60 29.79 -0.67
CA ASP A 284 12.36 29.36 -1.31
C ASP A 284 11.46 28.65 -0.29
N SER A 285 11.97 27.62 0.38
CA SER A 285 11.21 26.85 1.38
C SER A 285 10.52 27.73 2.42
N VAL A 286 11.23 28.76 2.93
CA VAL A 286 10.68 29.76 3.85
C VAL A 286 9.58 30.59 3.20
N ALA A 287 9.83 31.19 2.03
CA ALA A 287 8.84 32.02 1.34
C ALA A 287 7.54 31.25 1.04
N LEU A 288 7.66 29.99 0.62
CA LEU A 288 6.49 29.17 0.35
C LEU A 288 5.76 28.76 1.62
N ARG A 289 6.48 28.43 2.68
CA ARG A 289 5.89 28.15 4.00
C ARG A 289 5.04 29.33 4.48
N ASP A 290 5.53 30.56 4.36
CA ASP A 290 4.80 31.75 4.75
C ASP A 290 3.52 31.94 3.92
N ILE A 291 3.61 31.74 2.60
CA ILE A 291 2.44 31.78 1.70
C ILE A 291 1.39 30.74 2.09
N LEU A 292 1.81 29.51 2.40
CA LEU A 292 0.92 28.40 2.74
C LEU A 292 0.24 28.63 4.10
N LEU A 293 0.97 29.14 5.09
CA LEU A 293 0.44 29.45 6.41
C LEU A 293 -0.51 30.67 6.39
N ALA A 294 -0.38 31.56 5.41
CA ALA A 294 -1.26 32.72 5.22
C ALA A 294 -2.53 32.42 4.41
N LEU A 295 -2.76 31.18 3.96
CA LEU A 295 -3.95 30.84 3.20
C LEU A 295 -5.22 31.00 4.04
N PRO A 296 -6.30 31.59 3.48
CA PRO A 296 -7.57 31.67 4.17
C PRO A 296 -8.15 30.27 4.34
N THR A 297 -8.59 29.94 5.55
CA THR A 297 -9.30 28.70 5.84
C THR A 297 -10.78 28.98 6.09
N LEU A 298 -11.65 28.19 5.49
CA LEU A 298 -13.10 28.29 5.71
C LEU A 298 -13.49 27.67 7.06
N SER A 299 -12.83 26.57 7.44
CA SER A 299 -12.96 25.99 8.78
C SER A 299 -12.11 26.76 9.79
N SER A 300 -12.77 27.34 10.80
CA SER A 300 -12.11 28.00 11.93
C SER A 300 -11.32 27.05 12.83
N ALA A 301 -11.55 25.74 12.72
CA ALA A 301 -10.81 24.70 13.43
C ALA A 301 -9.59 24.19 12.63
N CYS A 302 -9.40 24.65 11.39
CA CYS A 302 -8.34 24.14 10.52
C CYS A 302 -6.96 24.72 10.88
N GLU A 303 -6.03 23.83 11.24
CA GLU A 303 -4.62 24.13 11.39
C GLU A 303 -3.85 23.73 10.10
N ILE A 304 -3.19 24.70 9.46
CA ILE A 304 -2.26 24.42 8.37
C ILE A 304 -0.88 24.13 8.98
N VAL A 305 -0.32 22.96 8.68
CA VAL A 305 0.99 22.52 9.17
C VAL A 305 1.88 22.25 7.98
N VAL A 306 3.02 22.94 7.90
CA VAL A 306 4.04 22.72 6.87
C VAL A 306 5.17 21.87 7.46
N CYS A 307 5.45 20.72 6.86
CA CYS A 307 6.39 19.68 7.34
C CYS A 307 7.48 19.35 6.33
#